data_AF-A0A822ISN3-F1
#
_entry.id   AF-A0A822ISN3-F1
#
_cell.length_a   1.000
_cell.length_b   1.000
_cell.length_c   1.000
_cell.angle_alpha   90.00
_cell.angle_beta   90.00
_cell.angle_gamma   90.00
#
_symmetry.space_group_name_H-M   'P 1'
#
loop_
_entity.id
_entity.type
_entity.pdbx_description
1 polymer ?
#
loop_
_entity_poly.entity_id
_entity_poly.type
_entity_poly.pdbx_seq_one_letter_code
_entity_poly.pdbx_strand_id
1 'polypeptide(L)'
;MAFDVNVKTLVMINLAVQILLIILLSYSSFIVRKKDLRKHCSINRIAVIIQIAAILFFMLPSMLGFVKNGILFDLEILFHHTLGILLIGLWIYINLAYSRIIKGPDNFKLIMRSAYILWTLAFIVGLHIYIRFYL
;
A
#
# COMPACT_ATOMS: atom_id res chain seq x y z
N MET A 1 16.25 16.38 16.02
CA MET A 1 16.98 15.10 16.02
C MET A 1 17.03 14.64 14.57
N ALA A 2 18.13 14.97 13.88
CA ALA A 2 18.25 14.76 12.44
C ALA A 2 18.55 13.28 12.17
N PHE A 3 17.57 12.56 11.65
CA PHE A 3 17.77 11.26 11.04
C PHE A 3 18.50 11.48 9.71
N ASP A 4 19.84 11.50 9.72
CA ASP A 4 20.67 11.24 8.53
C ASP A 4 20.60 9.74 8.18
N VAL A 5 19.37 9.24 8.04
CA VAL A 5 19.15 7.89 7.58
C VAL A 5 19.35 7.90 6.09
N ASN A 6 20.27 7.06 5.61
CA ASN A 6 20.54 6.87 4.20
C ASN A 6 19.22 6.57 3.46
N VAL A 7 18.73 7.52 2.67
CA VAL A 7 17.46 7.45 1.97
C VAL A 7 17.39 6.19 1.10
N LYS A 8 18.51 5.79 0.50
CA LYS A 8 18.61 4.55 -0.28
C LYS A 8 18.28 3.31 0.55
N THR A 9 18.75 3.24 1.80
CA THR A 9 18.46 2.12 2.71
C THR A 9 16.97 2.07 3.06
N LEU A 10 16.35 3.21 3.38
CA LEU A 10 14.90 3.28 3.67
C LEU A 10 14.07 2.83 2.48
N VAL A 11 14.44 3.28 1.29
CA VAL A 11 13.74 2.93 0.06
C VAL A 11 13.90 1.44 -0.26
N MET A 12 15.08 0.86 -0.04
CA MET A 12 15.31 -0.59 -0.18
C MET A 12 14.48 -1.42 0.79
N ILE A 13 14.44 -1.02 2.07
CA ILE A 13 13.60 -1.67 3.08
C ILE A 13 12.13 -1.57 2.69
N ASN A 14 11.69 -0.38 2.25
CA ASN A 14 10.32 -0.19 1.79
C ASN A 14 9.98 -1.14 0.64
N LEU A 15 10.85 -1.24 -0.38
CA LEU A 15 10.64 -2.14 -1.52
C LEU A 15 10.52 -3.60 -1.05
N ALA A 16 11.38 -4.05 -0.15
CA ALA A 16 11.31 -5.40 0.41
C ALA A 16 9.98 -5.65 1.15
N VAL A 17 9.51 -4.68 1.95
CA VAL A 17 8.20 -4.75 2.62
C VAL A 17 7.05 -4.80 1.61
N GLN A 18 7.12 -4.00 0.54
CA GLN A 18 6.10 -4.02 -0.51
C GLN A 18 6.06 -5.36 -1.27
N ILE A 19 7.21 -5.98 -1.52
CA ILE A 19 7.30 -7.33 -2.09
C ILE A 19 6.70 -8.38 -1.12
N LEU A 20 6.95 -8.26 0.17
CA LEU A 20 6.30 -9.13 1.15
C LEU A 20 4.77 -8.96 1.12
N LEU A 21 4.28 -7.72 1.00
CA LEU A 21 2.85 -7.43 0.93
C LEU A 21 2.19 -7.96 -0.34
N ILE A 22 2.83 -7.87 -1.52
CA ILE A 22 2.25 -8.46 -2.74
C ILE A 22 2.09 -9.97 -2.61
N ILE A 23 3.06 -10.64 -1.97
CA ILE A 23 3.00 -12.09 -1.70
C ILE A 23 1.85 -12.40 -0.74
N LEU A 24 1.72 -11.66 0.37
CA LEU A 24 0.66 -11.85 1.36
C LEU A 24 -0.73 -11.63 0.76
N LEU A 25 -0.92 -10.57 -0.03
CA LEU A 25 -2.20 -10.26 -0.68
C LEU A 25 -2.56 -11.30 -1.77
N SER A 26 -1.57 -11.77 -2.52
CA SER A 26 -1.75 -12.84 -3.51
C SER A 26 -2.15 -14.15 -2.83
N TYR A 27 -1.48 -14.51 -1.73
CA TYR A 27 -1.80 -15.69 -0.93
C TYR A 27 -3.20 -15.60 -0.30
N SER A 28 -3.55 -14.44 0.27
CA SER A 28 -4.88 -14.17 0.80
C SER A 28 -5.98 -14.34 -0.25
N SER A 29 -5.72 -13.88 -1.48
CA SER A 29 -6.63 -14.03 -2.62
C SER A 29 -6.80 -15.49 -3.05
N PHE A 30 -5.75 -16.31 -2.92
CA PHE A 30 -5.81 -17.75 -3.17
C PHE A 30 -6.63 -18.48 -2.09
N ILE A 31 -6.47 -18.14 -0.81
CA ILE A 31 -7.23 -18.76 0.29
C ILE A 31 -8.74 -18.53 0.13
N VAL A 32 -9.17 -17.38 -0.39
CA VAL A 32 -10.60 -17.10 -0.62
C VAL A 32 -11.24 -18.17 -1.52
N ARG A 33 -10.49 -18.78 -2.43
CA ARG A 33 -10.98 -19.87 -3.30
C ARG A 33 -11.28 -21.14 -2.51
N LYS A 34 -10.65 -21.33 -1.34
CA LYS A 34 -10.91 -22.41 -0.39
C LYS A 34 -12.06 -22.12 0.58
N LYS A 35 -12.82 -21.02 0.37
CA LYS A 35 -13.96 -20.56 1.18
C LYS A 35 -13.64 -20.20 2.64
N ASP A 36 -12.37 -20.08 3.02
CA ASP A 36 -11.97 -19.66 4.38
C ASP A 36 -11.89 -18.12 4.48
N LEU A 37 -13.07 -17.50 4.60
CA LEU A 37 -13.21 -16.03 4.66
C LEU A 37 -12.58 -15.43 5.93
N ARG A 38 -12.57 -16.18 7.04
CA ARG A 38 -11.99 -15.70 8.31
C ARG A 38 -10.48 -15.51 8.17
N LYS A 39 -9.77 -16.45 7.56
CA LYS A 39 -8.33 -16.30 7.30
C LYS A 39 -8.04 -15.20 6.29
N HIS A 40 -8.84 -15.11 5.21
CA HIS A 40 -8.71 -14.04 4.22
C HIS A 40 -8.78 -12.64 4.87
N CYS A 41 -9.84 -12.38 5.66
CA CYS A 41 -10.01 -11.10 6.35
C CYS A 41 -8.88 -10.83 7.37
N SER A 42 -8.45 -11.86 8.10
CA SER A 42 -7.35 -11.72 9.07
C SER A 42 -6.02 -11.32 8.38
N ILE A 43 -5.64 -12.04 7.31
CA ILE A 43 -4.42 -11.76 6.56
C ILE A 43 -4.47 -10.35 5.96
N ASN A 44 -5.59 -9.96 5.34
CA ASN A 44 -5.73 -8.61 4.77
C ASN A 44 -5.63 -7.53 5.85
N ARG A 45 -6.18 -7.76 7.04
CA ARG A 45 -6.09 -6.78 8.15
C ARG A 45 -4.64 -6.62 8.62
N ILE A 46 -3.90 -7.72 8.76
CA ILE A 46 -2.47 -7.69 9.10
C ILE A 46 -1.67 -6.99 8.00
N ALA A 47 -1.91 -7.32 6.73
CA ALA A 47 -1.23 -6.71 5.60
C ALA A 47 -1.40 -5.19 5.59
N VAL A 48 -2.57 -4.67 5.92
CA VAL A 48 -2.76 -3.20 5.96
C VAL A 48 -2.11 -2.56 7.18
N ILE A 49 -2.08 -3.22 8.34
CA ILE A 49 -1.30 -2.71 9.49
C ILE A 49 0.18 -2.59 9.10
N ILE A 50 0.73 -3.60 8.44
CA ILE A 50 2.09 -3.58 7.92
C ILE A 50 2.27 -2.45 6.89
N GLN A 51 1.31 -2.25 5.97
CA GLN A 51 1.35 -1.17 4.99
C GLN A 51 1.36 0.21 5.66
N ILE A 52 0.52 0.44 6.67
CA ILE A 52 0.48 1.71 7.42
C ILE A 52 1.82 1.95 8.13
N ALA A 53 2.36 0.92 8.79
CA ALA A 53 3.68 1.01 9.41
C ALA A 53 4.75 1.33 8.36
N ALA A 54 4.71 0.69 7.19
CA ALA A 54 5.66 0.95 6.11
C ALA A 54 5.58 2.39 5.59
N ILE A 55 4.37 2.93 5.48
CA ILE A 55 4.15 4.33 5.11
C ILE A 55 4.80 5.26 6.14
N LEU A 56 4.55 5.06 7.43
CA LEU A 56 5.03 5.93 8.50
C LEU A 56 6.55 5.87 8.67
N PHE A 57 7.14 4.67 8.63
CA PHE A 57 8.55 4.46 8.97
C PHE A 57 9.50 4.51 7.77
N PHE A 58 9.04 4.23 6.56
CA PHE A 58 9.91 4.15 5.38
C PHE A 58 9.50 5.10 4.26
N MET A 59 8.22 5.15 3.87
CA MET A 59 7.79 6.01 2.75
C MET A 59 7.79 7.51 3.11
N LEU A 60 7.25 7.88 4.28
CA LEU A 60 7.18 9.29 4.68
C LEU A 60 8.59 9.90 4.88
N PRO A 61 9.55 9.24 5.55
CA PRO A 61 10.91 9.78 5.67
C PRO A 61 11.65 9.86 4.33
N SER A 62 11.44 8.90 3.41
CA SER A 62 12.04 8.95 2.07
C SER A 62 11.44 10.06 1.20
N MET A 63 10.16 10.37 1.37
CA MET A 63 9.50 11.51 0.72
C MET A 63 10.18 12.85 1.06
N LEU A 64 10.60 13.04 2.32
CA LEU A 64 11.32 14.25 2.73
C LEU A 64 12.63 14.45 1.93
N GLY A 65 13.28 13.37 1.52
CA GLY A 65 14.44 13.41 0.62
C GLY A 65 14.08 13.97 -0.76
N PHE A 66 12.96 13.53 -1.35
CA PHE A 66 12.48 14.04 -2.63
C PHE A 66 12.07 15.51 -2.58
N VAL A 67 11.45 15.96 -1.48
CA VAL A 67 11.05 17.37 -1.28
C VAL A 67 12.28 18.27 -1.24
N LYS A 68 13.33 17.89 -0.49
CA LYS A 68 14.58 18.65 -0.40
C LYS A 68 15.26 18.83 -1.76
N ASN A 69 15.12 17.86 -2.64
CA ASN A 69 15.70 17.88 -3.98
C ASN A 69 14.79 18.55 -5.03
N GLY A 70 13.63 19.09 -4.63
CA GLY A 70 12.70 19.79 -5.54
C GLY A 70 11.85 18.87 -6.44
N ILE A 71 11.83 17.56 -6.16
CA ILE A 71 11.22 16.54 -7.04
C ILE A 71 9.74 16.27 -6.70
N LEU A 72 9.19 16.93 -5.66
CA LEU A 72 7.84 16.66 -5.16
C LEU A 72 6.74 16.77 -6.24
N PHE A 73 6.90 17.69 -7.20
CA PHE A 73 5.92 17.91 -8.27
C PHE A 73 6.12 17.00 -9.48
N ASP A 74 6.98 15.98 -9.38
CA ASP A 74 7.06 14.94 -10.39
C ASP A 74 5.71 14.21 -10.48
N LEU A 75 5.17 14.15 -11.71
CA LEU A 75 3.84 13.59 -11.98
C LEU A 75 3.72 12.13 -11.51
N GLU A 76 4.79 11.34 -11.58
CA GLU A 76 4.75 9.94 -11.14
C GLU A 76 4.62 9.84 -9.63
N ILE A 77 5.33 10.70 -8.89
CA ILE A 77 5.26 10.77 -7.42
C ILE A 77 3.85 11.19 -6.99
N LEU A 78 3.29 12.25 -7.60
CA LEU A 78 1.93 12.71 -7.29
C LEU A 78 0.88 11.65 -7.62
N PHE A 79 1.04 10.97 -8.76
CA PHE A 79 0.16 9.88 -9.17
C PHE A 79 0.23 8.73 -8.15
N HIS A 80 1.42 8.29 -7.75
CA HIS A 80 1.60 7.24 -6.74
C HIS A 80 0.93 7.58 -5.41
N HIS A 81 1.09 8.81 -4.91
CA HIS A 81 0.45 9.26 -3.67
C HIS A 81 -1.08 9.27 -3.79
N THR A 82 -1.60 9.72 -4.92
CA THR A 82 -3.05 9.72 -5.19
C THR A 82 -3.62 8.30 -5.13
N LEU A 83 -2.93 7.34 -5.78
CA LEU A 83 -3.31 5.93 -5.69
C LEU A 83 -3.29 5.42 -4.24
N GLY A 84 -2.25 5.78 -3.47
CA GLY A 84 -2.12 5.42 -2.06
C GLY A 84 -3.25 5.97 -1.18
N ILE A 85 -3.64 7.24 -1.36
CA ILE A 85 -4.74 7.86 -0.61
C ILE A 85 -6.07 7.19 -0.94
N LEU A 86 -6.36 6.99 -2.23
CA LEU A 86 -7.58 6.31 -2.67
C LEU A 86 -7.65 4.89 -2.09
N LEU A 87 -6.51 4.20 -2.02
CA LEU A 87 -6.42 2.85 -1.48
C LEU A 87 -6.65 2.80 0.04
N ILE A 88 -6.09 3.74 0.80
CA ILE A 88 -6.36 3.89 2.24
C ILE A 88 -7.86 4.14 2.45
N GLY A 89 -8.47 5.03 1.67
CA GLY A 89 -9.91 5.30 1.73
C GLY A 89 -10.76 4.05 1.47
N LEU A 90 -10.44 3.29 0.42
CA LEU A 90 -11.10 2.02 0.12
C LEU A 90 -10.95 1.01 1.27
N TRP A 91 -9.78 0.92 1.88
CA TRP A 91 -9.57 0.01 3.01
C TRP A 91 -10.38 0.41 4.25
N ILE A 92 -10.40 1.70 4.59
CA ILE A 92 -11.23 2.21 5.69
C ILE A 92 -12.69 1.84 5.43
N TYR A 93 -13.19 2.11 4.23
CA TYR A 93 -14.55 1.76 3.83
C TYR A 93 -14.84 0.26 3.96
N ILE A 94 -13.96 -0.59 3.41
CA ILE A 94 -14.08 -2.06 3.48
C ILE A 94 -14.17 -2.53 4.93
N ASN A 95 -13.30 -2.03 5.82
CA ASN A 95 -13.29 -2.42 7.22
C ASN A 95 -14.53 -1.96 7.97
N LEU A 96 -14.94 -0.71 7.81
CA LEU A 96 -16.15 -0.19 8.45
C LEU A 96 -17.39 -0.98 8.01
N ALA A 97 -17.49 -1.27 6.72
CA ALA A 97 -18.57 -2.05 6.15
C ALA A 97 -18.54 -3.51 6.64
N TYR A 98 -17.35 -4.14 6.70
CA TYR A 98 -17.20 -5.52 7.19
C TYR A 98 -17.51 -5.64 8.69
N SER A 99 -17.11 -4.63 9.48
CA SER A 99 -17.43 -4.53 10.91
C SER A 99 -18.88 -4.10 11.18
N ARG A 100 -19.71 -3.91 10.15
CA ARG A 100 -21.11 -3.48 10.24
C ARG A 100 -21.32 -2.13 10.93
N ILE A 101 -20.30 -1.27 10.92
CA ILE A 101 -20.39 0.11 11.45
C ILE A 101 -21.14 1.00 10.46
N ILE A 102 -20.93 0.76 9.16
CA ILE A 102 -21.64 1.44 8.06
C ILE A 102 -22.37 0.42 7.19
N LYS A 103 -23.34 0.88 6.38
CA LYS A 103 -23.99 0.05 5.37
C LYS A 103 -22.96 -0.43 4.34
N GLY A 104 -22.88 -1.74 4.17
CA GLY A 104 -22.00 -2.35 3.17
C GLY A 104 -22.53 -2.21 1.74
N PRO A 105 -21.65 -2.28 0.73
CA PRO A 105 -22.04 -2.29 -0.67
C PRO A 105 -22.74 -3.59 -1.06
N ASP A 106 -23.62 -3.53 -2.05
CA ASP A 106 -24.29 -4.72 -2.60
C ASP A 106 -23.28 -5.70 -3.21
N ASN A 107 -22.16 -5.20 -3.74
CA ASN A 107 -21.10 -6.02 -4.35
C ASN A 107 -19.73 -5.80 -3.69
N PHE A 108 -19.55 -6.38 -2.50
CA PHE A 108 -18.27 -6.39 -1.79
C PHE A 108 -17.10 -6.93 -2.63
N LYS A 109 -17.36 -7.92 -3.48
CA LYS A 109 -16.34 -8.54 -4.32
C LYS A 109 -15.74 -7.55 -5.31
N LEU A 110 -16.55 -6.65 -5.87
CA LEU A 110 -16.07 -5.60 -6.76
C LEU A 110 -15.15 -4.63 -6.03
N ILE A 111 -15.58 -4.11 -4.87
CA ILE A 111 -14.80 -3.17 -4.07
C ILE A 111 -13.44 -3.76 -3.63
N MET A 112 -13.44 -5.02 -3.17
CA MET A 112 -12.22 -5.74 -2.81
C MET A 112 -11.26 -5.90 -4.00
N ARG A 113 -11.79 -6.21 -5.20
CA ARG A 113 -10.99 -6.31 -6.42
C ARG A 113 -10.42 -4.96 -6.85
N SER A 114 -11.21 -3.89 -6.75
CA SER A 114 -10.73 -2.53 -7.02
C SER A 114 -9.59 -2.14 -6.09
N ALA A 115 -9.71 -2.45 -4.79
CA ALA A 115 -8.63 -2.21 -3.83
C ALA A 115 -7.35 -3.00 -4.19
N TYR A 116 -7.48 -4.27 -4.57
CA TYR A 116 -6.33 -5.06 -5.01
C TYR A 116 -5.67 -4.50 -6.27
N ILE A 117 -6.46 -4.17 -7.31
CA ILE A 117 -5.96 -3.58 -8.55
C ILE A 117 -5.25 -2.25 -8.27
N LEU A 118 -5.87 -1.39 -7.45
CA LEU A 118 -5.31 -0.10 -7.08
C LEU A 118 -3.99 -0.25 -6.32
N TRP A 119 -3.92 -1.22 -5.39
CA TRP A 119 -2.68 -1.56 -4.70
C TRP A 119 -1.59 -2.02 -5.69
N THR A 120 -1.93 -2.90 -6.64
CA THR A 120 -0.98 -3.38 -7.66
C THR A 120 -0.48 -2.25 -8.55
N LEU A 121 -1.36 -1.34 -8.98
CA LEU A 121 -0.97 -0.16 -9.76
C LEU A 121 -0.03 0.75 -8.95
N ALA A 122 -0.36 1.02 -7.69
CA ALA A 122 0.49 1.81 -6.81
C ALA A 122 1.88 1.16 -6.64
N PHE A 123 1.93 -0.17 -6.47
CA PHE A 123 3.17 -0.94 -6.39
C PHE A 123 4.02 -0.79 -7.67
N ILE A 124 3.41 -0.97 -8.85
CA ILE A 124 4.12 -0.85 -10.14
C ILE A 124 4.72 0.55 -10.31
N VAL A 125 3.93 1.59 -10.02
CA VAL A 125 4.42 2.98 -10.08
C VAL A 125 5.52 3.21 -9.07
N GLY A 126 5.38 2.71 -7.84
CA GLY A 126 6.41 2.81 -6.80
C GLY A 126 7.71 2.12 -7.19
N LEU A 127 7.62 0.96 -7.85
CA LEU A 127 8.78 0.24 -8.40
C LEU A 127 9.44 1.03 -9.53
N HIS A 128 8.65 1.66 -10.41
CA HIS A 128 9.18 2.51 -11.46
C HIS A 128 9.94 3.72 -10.89
N ILE A 129 9.36 4.42 -9.90
CA ILE A 129 10.00 5.51 -9.17
C ILE A 129 11.32 5.02 -8.54
N TYR A 130 11.31 3.84 -7.91
CA TYR A 130 12.52 3.25 -7.33
C TYR A 130 13.62 3.08 -8.38
N ILE A 131 13.30 2.47 -9.51
CA ILE A 131 14.25 2.24 -10.61
C ILE A 131 14.78 3.58 -11.12
N ARG A 132 13.90 4.54 -11.43
CA ARG A 132 14.28 5.83 -12.02
C ARG A 132 15.22 6.67 -11.15
N PHE A 133 15.09 6.62 -9.82
CA PHE A 133 15.86 7.50 -8.92
C PHE A 133 17.02 6.81 -8.19
N TYR A 134 17.08 5.47 -8.16
CA TYR A 134 18.07 4.74 -7.34
C TYR A 134 18.86 3.65 -8.06
N LEU A 135 18.47 3.27 -9.29
CA LEU A 135 19.20 2.37 -10.17
C LEU A 135 19.71 3.14 -11.39
#